data_AF-A0A067C2F9-F1
#
_entry.id   AF-A0A067C2F9-F1
#
_cell.length_a   1.000
_cell.length_b   1.000
_cell.length_c   1.000
_cell.angle_alpha   90.00
_cell.angle_beta   90.00
_cell.angle_gamma   90.00
#
_symmetry.space_group_name_H-M   'P 1'
#
loop_
_entity.id
_entity.type
_entity.pdbx_description
1 polymer ?
#
loop_
_entity_poly.entity_id
_entity_poly.type
_entity_poly.pdbx_seq_one_letter_code
_entity_poly.pdbx_strand_id
1 'polypeptide(L)'
;MVAATKGAAGQVIKVHPQPTTEAVQPETPTTITCKVNDVAVAEVAPRDCATALHVCCHGLVCVMAGQYYGWNAALATGFVPYVASQLVMGVTYVIYMSCAAEICGKIAFSGGTYGLSRVTLGYYCGYMVGFLELLEYTASTAVSVLFIGELVTGELGWDKRWEPLIWLVCYVSFVAFYSLPGRIMWNASIALALLCYAPAVLYIFGTLQFANLGQFGYLLDPVDNTTHVWAYGDISSAYFAWLPYTTWAFAGIECLSLVTDMTATPKTTIPRGILGAVALLFFSNVGMVCLVPSLPPGIAAATTALYPLNNGLAMAYGISESVGAWLLFPAHMGMAAGFVLPCGRLMQALADSTLLPPWLGLKNLGHRGLTRAMVLSCGFGYLLCILSYFSREFCSALQNMFLLVGSMCYGAQLVGFILLRTTYKAESNGFKAPFGLSGAIFAIVVYGLLALSIIGGFQDDHGTAGFAALGYCLVLTWYYYYACKDRQTISKDEYASIFRFTIIKFNNLKRKAAREAKRKRHFWHKMASMLRSASKQGSTNRVSYVNVGVHQGGHKAPAHPATR
;
A
#
# COMPACT_ATOMS: atom_id res chain seq x y z
N MET A 1 7.55 84.11 -43.57
CA MET A 1 7.24 83.71 -44.97
C MET A 1 6.18 82.62 -44.92
N VAL A 2 4.98 82.96 -45.43
CA VAL A 2 4.01 82.13 -46.20
C VAL A 2 3.46 80.83 -45.55
N ALA A 3 2.16 80.51 -45.47
CA ALA A 3 0.86 81.17 -45.68
C ALA A 3 -0.27 80.20 -45.21
N ALA A 4 -1.43 80.77 -44.84
CA ALA A 4 -2.85 80.37 -45.06
C ALA A 4 -3.26 78.87 -45.09
N THR A 5 -4.41 78.38 -44.58
CA THR A 5 -5.79 78.90 -44.73
C THR A 5 -6.78 78.08 -43.88
N LYS A 6 -7.95 78.68 -43.59
CA LYS A 6 -9.14 78.16 -42.87
C LYS A 6 -9.84 76.97 -43.55
N GLY A 7 -10.60 76.18 -42.76
CA GLY A 7 -11.64 75.25 -43.25
C GLY A 7 -12.60 74.76 -42.16
N ALA A 8 -13.91 74.85 -42.42
CA ALA A 8 -15.07 74.85 -41.51
C ALA A 8 -15.47 73.53 -40.80
N ALA A 9 -16.42 73.71 -39.89
CA ALA A 9 -16.97 72.81 -38.87
C ALA A 9 -17.99 71.74 -39.35
N GLY A 10 -18.26 70.77 -38.45
CA GLY A 10 -19.46 69.94 -38.41
C GLY A 10 -19.62 69.24 -37.04
N GLN A 11 -20.60 69.67 -36.24
CA GLN A 11 -20.98 69.13 -34.91
C GLN A 11 -21.61 67.74 -34.99
N VAL A 12 -21.40 66.87 -33.97
CA VAL A 12 -22.49 66.12 -33.31
C VAL A 12 -22.15 65.87 -31.82
N ILE A 13 -23.07 66.25 -30.94
CA ILE A 13 -23.04 66.09 -29.47
C ILE A 13 -23.22 64.60 -29.10
N LYS A 14 -22.44 64.09 -28.15
CA LYS A 14 -22.80 62.86 -27.40
C LYS A 14 -22.67 63.06 -25.89
N VAL A 15 -23.74 62.63 -25.24
CA VAL A 15 -24.17 62.81 -23.84
C VAL A 15 -23.24 62.08 -22.85
N HIS A 16 -22.91 62.72 -21.74
CA HIS A 16 -22.30 62.07 -20.56
C HIS A 16 -23.30 62.06 -19.39
N PRO A 17 -23.82 60.88 -18.98
CA PRO A 17 -24.47 60.72 -17.69
C PRO A 17 -23.45 60.42 -16.57
N GLN A 18 -23.80 60.90 -15.38
CA GLN A 18 -23.07 60.98 -14.10
C GLN A 18 -22.52 59.66 -13.48
N PRO A 19 -21.63 59.76 -12.45
CA PRO A 19 -20.86 58.63 -11.94
C PRO A 19 -21.70 57.71 -11.05
N THR A 20 -21.69 56.42 -11.35
CA THR A 20 -22.22 55.35 -10.51
C THR A 20 -21.09 54.70 -9.72
N THR A 21 -21.12 54.99 -8.42
CA THR A 21 -20.85 54.10 -7.27
C THR A 21 -19.77 53.03 -7.44
N GLU A 22 -18.70 53.15 -6.64
CA GLU A 22 -17.70 52.12 -6.39
C GLU A 22 -18.35 50.74 -6.17
N ALA A 23 -18.24 49.86 -7.16
CA ALA A 23 -18.46 48.45 -6.96
C ALA A 23 -17.17 47.88 -6.35
N VAL A 24 -17.21 47.61 -5.05
CA VAL A 24 -16.26 46.72 -4.37
C VAL A 24 -16.14 45.45 -5.23
N GLN A 25 -14.97 45.24 -5.82
CA GLN A 25 -14.67 43.97 -6.48
C GLN A 25 -14.79 42.88 -5.41
N PRO A 26 -15.56 41.81 -5.64
CA PRO A 26 -15.50 40.66 -4.75
C PRO A 26 -14.06 40.15 -4.80
N GLU A 27 -13.41 40.06 -3.64
CA GLU A 27 -12.11 39.40 -3.50
C GLU A 27 -12.18 38.09 -4.28
N THR A 28 -11.31 37.97 -5.28
CA THR A 28 -11.17 36.73 -6.03
C THR A 28 -10.82 35.66 -5.00
N PRO A 29 -11.60 34.57 -4.87
CA PRO A 29 -11.19 33.49 -3.98
C PRO A 29 -9.83 33.05 -4.50
N THR A 30 -8.80 33.16 -3.67
CA THR A 30 -7.45 32.65 -3.93
C THR A 30 -7.60 31.20 -4.37
N THR A 31 -7.70 31.01 -5.68
CA THR A 31 -7.93 29.71 -6.26
C THR A 31 -6.56 29.07 -6.22
N ILE A 32 -6.33 28.25 -5.19
CA ILE A 32 -5.12 27.43 -5.06
C ILE A 32 -5.08 26.54 -6.30
N THR A 33 -4.49 27.06 -7.36
CA THR A 33 -4.37 26.40 -8.66
C THR A 33 -3.06 25.64 -8.61
N CYS A 34 -3.14 24.38 -8.22
CA CYS A 34 -1.99 23.50 -8.26
C CYS A 34 -1.47 23.43 -9.71
N LYS A 35 -0.20 23.80 -9.90
CA LYS A 35 0.41 23.88 -11.24
C LYS A 35 0.65 22.47 -11.77
N VAL A 36 0.15 22.20 -12.97
CA VAL A 36 0.46 20.96 -13.72
C VAL A 36 1.80 21.16 -14.41
N ASN A 37 2.78 20.33 -14.07
CA ASN A 37 4.11 20.40 -14.67
C ASN A 37 4.38 19.16 -15.53
N ASP A 38 5.13 19.38 -16.61
CA ASP A 38 5.79 18.30 -17.32
C ASP A 38 6.92 17.74 -16.46
N VAL A 39 6.81 16.45 -16.15
CA VAL A 39 7.86 15.67 -15.49
C VAL A 39 8.66 14.98 -16.58
N ALA A 40 9.99 15.00 -16.47
CA ALA A 40 10.86 14.27 -17.40
C ALA A 40 10.64 12.76 -17.24
N VAL A 41 9.81 12.17 -18.11
CA VAL A 41 9.61 10.72 -18.17
C VAL A 41 10.86 10.11 -18.79
N ALA A 42 11.58 9.28 -18.04
CA ALA A 42 12.68 8.52 -18.60
C ALA A 42 12.09 7.44 -19.52
N GLU A 43 12.29 7.55 -20.83
CA GLU A 43 11.94 6.48 -21.77
C GLU A 43 12.78 5.24 -21.45
N VAL A 44 12.10 4.17 -21.02
CA VAL A 44 12.74 2.87 -20.79
C VAL A 44 12.75 2.12 -22.12
N ALA A 45 13.93 1.74 -22.60
CA ALA A 45 14.03 0.94 -23.82
C ALA A 45 13.25 -0.38 -23.63
N PRO A 46 12.56 -0.90 -24.67
CA PRO A 46 11.73 -2.11 -24.53
C PRO A 46 12.47 -3.32 -23.94
N ARG A 47 13.77 -3.44 -24.21
CA ARG A 47 14.67 -4.49 -23.70
C ARG A 47 14.98 -4.38 -22.21
N ASP A 48 14.81 -3.19 -21.64
CA ASP A 48 15.09 -2.85 -20.24
C ASP A 48 13.81 -2.87 -19.39
N CYS A 49 12.65 -3.15 -20.01
CA CYS A 49 11.38 -3.28 -19.34
C CYS A 49 11.28 -4.59 -18.53
N ALA A 50 10.76 -4.47 -17.31
CA ALA A 50 10.43 -5.60 -16.46
C ALA A 50 9.23 -6.40 -17.00
N THR A 51 9.30 -7.71 -16.80
CA THR A 51 8.20 -8.66 -17.04
C THR A 51 7.51 -8.99 -15.72
N ALA A 52 6.40 -9.73 -15.76
CA ALA A 52 5.70 -10.13 -14.54
C ALA A 52 6.58 -11.04 -13.65
N LEU A 53 7.45 -11.83 -14.27
CA LEU A 53 8.44 -12.65 -13.55
C LEU A 53 9.46 -11.76 -12.84
N HIS A 54 9.99 -10.72 -13.51
CA HIS A 54 10.92 -9.76 -12.88
C HIS A 54 10.31 -9.11 -11.64
N VAL A 55 9.04 -8.67 -11.74
CA VAL A 55 8.31 -8.06 -10.61
C VAL A 55 8.09 -9.08 -9.49
N CYS A 56 7.70 -10.32 -9.83
CA CYS A 56 7.53 -11.39 -8.84
C CYS A 56 8.84 -11.69 -8.08
N CYS A 57 9.93 -11.91 -8.82
CA CYS A 57 11.26 -12.15 -8.27
C CYS A 57 11.76 -10.97 -7.43
N HIS A 58 11.50 -9.73 -7.85
CA HIS A 58 11.85 -8.57 -7.05
C HIS A 58 11.10 -8.56 -5.71
N GLY A 59 9.83 -8.99 -5.68
CA GLY A 59 9.08 -9.14 -4.43
C GLY A 59 9.70 -10.15 -3.46
N LEU A 60 10.20 -11.27 -3.99
CA LEU A 60 10.95 -12.25 -3.20
C LEU A 60 12.26 -11.64 -2.67
N VAL A 61 12.99 -10.91 -3.51
CA VAL A 61 14.21 -10.20 -3.10
C VAL A 61 13.89 -9.25 -1.94
N CYS A 62 12.83 -8.46 -2.03
CA CYS A 62 12.49 -7.47 -1.00
C CYS A 62 12.09 -8.09 0.36
N VAL A 63 11.48 -9.28 0.41
CA VAL A 63 10.75 -9.72 1.62
C VAL A 63 11.20 -11.07 2.17
N MET A 64 11.87 -11.91 1.39
CA MET A 64 12.10 -13.32 1.78
C MET A 64 12.87 -13.51 3.10
N ALA A 65 13.82 -12.62 3.41
CA ALA A 65 14.59 -12.70 4.66
C ALA A 65 13.72 -12.66 5.92
N GLY A 66 12.57 -11.97 5.89
CA GLY A 66 11.68 -11.86 7.04
C GLY A 66 11.04 -13.19 7.44
N GLN A 67 11.15 -14.22 6.60
CA GLN A 67 10.73 -15.59 6.94
C GLN A 67 11.81 -16.41 7.64
N TYR A 68 13.06 -15.93 7.69
CA TYR A 68 14.21 -16.74 8.13
C TYR A 68 14.63 -16.50 9.56
N TYR A 69 14.18 -15.40 10.20
CA TYR A 69 14.60 -15.05 11.55
C TYR A 69 13.61 -14.14 12.29
N GLY A 70 13.76 -14.12 13.62
CA GLY A 70 13.15 -13.23 14.61
C GLY A 70 11.65 -13.41 14.88
N TRP A 71 10.86 -13.89 13.92
CA TRP A 71 9.45 -14.22 14.15
C TRP A 71 9.25 -15.38 15.15
N ASN A 72 10.25 -16.25 15.28
CA ASN A 72 10.24 -17.41 16.17
C ASN A 72 10.15 -17.03 17.66
N ALA A 73 10.55 -15.82 18.04
CA ALA A 73 10.40 -15.32 19.41
C ALA A 73 8.93 -15.35 19.88
N ALA A 74 7.99 -15.15 18.95
CA ALA A 74 6.56 -15.17 19.25
C ALA A 74 6.00 -16.54 19.64
N LEU A 75 6.77 -17.61 19.46
CA LEU A 75 6.42 -18.94 19.94
C LEU A 75 6.55 -19.06 21.48
N ALA A 76 7.06 -18.03 22.17
CA ALA A 76 7.23 -18.03 23.63
C ALA A 76 5.91 -18.18 24.40
N THR A 77 4.77 -17.79 23.80
CA THR A 77 3.43 -18.01 24.35
C THR A 77 2.76 -19.30 23.83
N GLY A 78 3.53 -20.19 23.21
CA GLY A 78 3.06 -21.45 22.65
C GLY A 78 2.79 -21.39 21.15
N PHE A 79 2.61 -22.57 20.57
CA PHE A 79 2.39 -22.75 19.14
C PHE A 79 1.07 -22.12 18.67
N VAL A 80 -0.03 -22.34 19.40
CA VAL A 80 -1.38 -22.00 18.93
C VAL A 80 -1.60 -20.49 18.78
N PRO A 81 -1.28 -19.62 19.77
CA PRO A 81 -1.55 -18.19 19.65
C PRO A 81 -0.80 -17.55 18.48
N TYR A 82 0.48 -17.89 18.31
CA TYR A 82 1.27 -17.35 17.21
C TYR A 82 0.79 -17.84 15.85
N VAL A 83 0.59 -19.15 15.67
CA VAL A 83 0.16 -19.72 14.37
C VAL A 83 -1.20 -19.18 13.95
N ALA A 84 -2.16 -19.07 14.87
CA ALA A 84 -3.46 -18.49 14.58
C ALA A 84 -3.32 -17.03 14.13
N SER A 85 -2.53 -16.23 14.84
CA SER A 85 -2.26 -14.82 14.50
C SER A 85 -1.56 -14.70 13.14
N GLN A 86 -0.59 -15.57 12.88
CA GLN A 86 0.20 -15.59 11.65
C GLN A 86 -0.62 -15.99 10.43
N LEU A 87 -1.56 -16.93 10.58
CA LEU A 87 -2.51 -17.28 9.51
C LEU A 87 -3.47 -16.13 9.21
N VAL A 88 -4.00 -15.46 10.24
CA VAL A 88 -4.85 -14.27 10.06
C VAL A 88 -4.08 -13.15 9.34
N MET A 89 -2.84 -12.89 9.73
CA MET A 89 -2.00 -11.88 9.08
C MET A 89 -1.63 -12.29 7.65
N GLY A 90 -1.27 -13.55 7.41
CA GLY A 90 -0.97 -14.06 6.07
C GLY A 90 -2.15 -13.94 5.11
N VAL A 91 -3.36 -14.31 5.55
CA VAL A 91 -4.60 -14.10 4.77
C VAL A 91 -4.86 -12.62 4.54
N THR A 92 -4.60 -11.77 5.54
CA THR A 92 -4.71 -10.31 5.42
C THR A 92 -3.82 -9.77 4.31
N TYR A 93 -2.55 -10.19 4.25
CA TYR A 93 -1.63 -9.78 3.17
C TYR A 93 -2.08 -10.29 1.79
N VAL A 94 -2.60 -11.52 1.69
CA VAL A 94 -3.16 -12.03 0.42
C VAL A 94 -4.33 -11.17 -0.06
N ILE A 95 -5.23 -10.79 0.84
CA ILE A 95 -6.37 -9.92 0.53
C ILE A 95 -5.89 -8.51 0.15
N TYR A 96 -5.02 -7.93 0.97
CA TYR A 96 -4.46 -6.61 0.79
C TYR A 96 -3.75 -6.48 -0.57
N MET A 97 -2.90 -7.44 -0.89
CA MET A 97 -2.15 -7.41 -2.15
C MET A 97 -3.02 -7.75 -3.37
N SER A 98 -4.10 -8.50 -3.18
CA SER A 98 -5.14 -8.61 -4.21
C SER A 98 -5.83 -7.25 -4.47
N CYS A 99 -6.09 -6.46 -3.42
CA CYS A 99 -6.61 -5.10 -3.58
C CYS A 99 -5.59 -4.17 -4.28
N ALA A 100 -4.31 -4.23 -3.88
CA ALA A 100 -3.23 -3.47 -4.51
C ALA A 100 -3.05 -3.82 -5.99
N ALA A 101 -3.11 -5.12 -6.33
CA ALA A 101 -3.07 -5.60 -7.71
C ALA A 101 -4.24 -5.05 -8.55
N GLU A 102 -5.47 -5.01 -8.01
CA GLU A 102 -6.59 -4.38 -8.71
C GLU A 102 -6.42 -2.85 -8.84
N ILE A 103 -5.84 -2.17 -7.85
CA ILE A 103 -5.52 -0.74 -7.96
C ILE A 103 -4.58 -0.50 -9.13
N CYS A 104 -3.49 -1.27 -9.23
CA CYS A 104 -2.52 -1.17 -10.33
C CYS A 104 -3.16 -1.43 -11.71
N GLY A 105 -4.18 -2.30 -11.77
CA GLY A 105 -4.96 -2.53 -12.98
C GLY A 105 -5.85 -1.35 -13.40
N LYS A 106 -6.25 -0.49 -12.46
CA LYS A 106 -7.06 0.72 -12.71
C LYS A 106 -6.21 1.93 -13.02
N ILE A 107 -5.17 2.11 -12.22
CA ILE A 107 -4.31 3.29 -12.16
C ILE A 107 -2.87 2.79 -12.12
N ALA A 108 -2.13 3.07 -13.18
CA ALA A 108 -0.71 2.76 -13.27
C ALA A 108 0.02 4.06 -13.55
N PHE A 109 0.55 4.69 -12.50
CA PHE A 109 1.50 5.79 -12.61
C PHE A 109 2.52 5.69 -11.47
N SER A 110 3.72 6.23 -11.69
CA SER A 110 4.95 6.09 -10.88
C SER A 110 4.80 6.14 -9.36
N GLY A 111 3.83 6.90 -8.85
CA GLY A 111 3.72 7.25 -7.43
C GLY A 111 3.09 6.20 -6.51
N GLY A 112 2.76 5.00 -6.98
CA GLY A 112 2.23 3.93 -6.12
C GLY A 112 1.05 4.37 -5.21
N THR A 113 1.13 4.05 -3.92
CA THR A 113 0.11 4.42 -2.92
C THR A 113 0.08 5.92 -2.63
N TYR A 114 1.23 6.60 -2.60
CA TYR A 114 1.32 8.07 -2.55
C TYR A 114 0.42 8.71 -3.62
N GLY A 115 0.59 8.25 -4.86
CA GLY A 115 -0.17 8.69 -6.02
C GLY A 115 -1.66 8.42 -5.88
N LEU A 116 -2.02 7.19 -5.55
CA LEU A 116 -3.40 6.81 -5.26
C LEU A 116 -4.05 7.72 -4.20
N SER A 117 -3.32 7.99 -3.12
CA SER A 117 -3.81 8.76 -1.97
C SER A 117 -4.04 10.22 -2.35
N ARG A 118 -3.15 10.83 -3.15
CA ARG A 118 -3.38 12.18 -3.71
C ARG A 118 -4.65 12.25 -4.54
N VAL A 119 -4.89 11.23 -5.35
CA VAL A 119 -6.03 11.18 -6.28
C VAL A 119 -7.35 10.89 -5.55
N THR A 120 -7.32 10.07 -4.49
CA THR A 120 -8.54 9.56 -3.83
C THR A 120 -8.86 10.25 -2.51
N LEU A 121 -7.87 10.53 -1.67
CA LEU A 121 -7.99 11.08 -0.31
C LEU A 121 -7.65 12.58 -0.25
N GLY A 122 -6.90 13.09 -1.21
CA GLY A 122 -6.51 14.49 -1.32
C GLY A 122 -5.03 14.73 -1.04
N TYR A 123 -4.57 15.97 -1.26
CA TYR A 123 -3.14 16.30 -1.29
C TYR A 123 -2.41 16.10 0.04
N TYR A 124 -3.03 16.49 1.16
CA TYR A 124 -2.40 16.32 2.48
C TYR A 124 -2.21 14.84 2.84
N CYS A 125 -3.26 14.03 2.68
CA CYS A 125 -3.18 12.58 2.92
C CYS A 125 -2.18 11.92 1.98
N GLY A 126 -2.17 12.29 0.71
CA GLY A 126 -1.16 11.82 -0.24
C GLY A 126 0.25 12.18 0.18
N TYR A 127 0.49 13.44 0.56
CA TYR A 127 1.78 13.88 1.10
C TYR A 127 2.21 13.07 2.33
N MET A 128 1.31 12.87 3.32
CA MET A 128 1.60 12.02 4.48
C MET A 128 2.00 10.61 4.07
N VAL A 129 1.15 9.92 3.29
CA VAL A 129 1.40 8.55 2.86
C VAL A 129 2.73 8.41 2.14
N GLY A 130 3.10 9.36 1.27
CA GLY A 130 4.38 9.27 0.56
C GLY A 130 5.62 9.38 1.47
N PHE A 131 5.60 10.24 2.49
CA PHE A 131 6.71 10.32 3.45
C PHE A 131 6.71 9.19 4.48
N LEU A 132 5.54 8.65 4.79
CA LEU A 132 5.37 7.49 5.65
C LEU A 132 5.89 6.21 4.96
N GLU A 133 5.50 5.94 3.72
CA GLU A 133 6.05 4.84 2.90
C GLU A 133 7.56 5.00 2.68
N LEU A 134 8.05 6.23 2.46
CA LEU A 134 9.48 6.46 2.29
C LEU A 134 10.25 6.12 3.58
N LEU A 135 9.72 6.50 4.75
CA LEU A 135 10.30 6.12 6.03
C LEU A 135 10.25 4.60 6.22
N GLU A 136 9.11 3.98 5.93
CA GLU A 136 8.92 2.53 6.06
C GLU A 136 10.00 1.74 5.32
N TYR A 137 10.19 2.01 4.03
CA TYR A 137 11.16 1.29 3.23
C TYR A 137 12.60 1.63 3.59
N THR A 138 12.88 2.89 3.95
CA THR A 138 14.24 3.28 4.33
C THR A 138 14.64 2.70 5.69
N ALA A 139 13.72 2.68 6.65
CA ALA A 139 13.92 2.04 7.95
C ALA A 139 14.00 0.51 7.83
N SER A 140 13.15 -0.11 7.00
CA SER A 140 13.24 -1.55 6.70
C SER A 140 14.61 -1.91 6.14
N THR A 141 15.09 -1.13 5.16
CA THR A 141 16.43 -1.29 4.60
C THR A 141 17.52 -1.17 5.68
N ALA A 142 17.43 -0.15 6.53
CA ALA A 142 18.40 0.08 7.60
C ALA A 142 18.46 -1.09 8.58
N VAL A 143 17.30 -1.61 9.00
CA VAL A 143 17.20 -2.80 9.88
C VAL A 143 17.82 -4.03 9.22
N SER A 144 17.58 -4.27 7.93
CA SER A 144 18.20 -5.39 7.21
C SER A 144 19.73 -5.24 7.10
N VAL A 145 20.24 -4.03 6.91
CA VAL A 145 21.68 -3.76 6.86
C VAL A 145 22.33 -3.91 8.24
N LEU A 146 21.64 -3.56 9.32
CA LEU A 146 22.09 -3.83 10.69
C LEU A 146 22.28 -5.35 10.90
N PHE A 147 21.29 -6.17 10.51
CA PHE A 147 21.40 -7.63 10.60
C PHE A 147 22.54 -8.21 9.76
N ILE A 148 22.81 -7.64 8.57
CA ILE A 148 23.98 -8.03 7.77
C ILE A 148 25.28 -7.75 8.53
N GLY A 149 25.39 -6.58 9.18
CA GLY A 149 26.56 -6.23 9.99
C GLY A 149 26.76 -7.19 11.16
N GLU A 150 25.69 -7.51 11.89
CA GLU A 150 25.71 -8.46 13.01
C GLU A 150 26.10 -9.87 12.56
N LEU A 151 25.55 -10.35 11.44
CA LEU A 151 25.89 -11.66 10.87
C LEU A 151 27.36 -11.71 10.47
N VAL A 152 27.84 -10.74 9.68
CA VAL A 152 29.22 -10.73 9.17
C VAL A 152 30.23 -10.64 10.31
N THR A 153 30.00 -9.76 11.29
CA THR A 153 30.92 -9.62 12.43
C THR A 153 30.87 -10.83 13.35
N GLY A 154 29.69 -11.41 13.58
CA GLY A 154 29.52 -12.62 14.38
C GLY A 154 30.22 -13.84 13.77
N GLU A 155 29.96 -14.12 12.49
CA GLU A 155 30.49 -15.30 11.79
C GLU A 155 31.99 -15.21 11.51
N LEU A 156 32.52 -14.01 11.23
CA LEU A 156 33.96 -13.81 10.97
C LEU A 156 34.77 -13.48 12.24
N GLY A 157 34.11 -13.33 13.39
CA GLY A 157 34.77 -12.93 14.64
C GLY A 157 35.40 -11.54 14.60
N TRP A 158 34.83 -10.62 13.80
CA TRP A 158 35.32 -9.24 13.70
C TRP A 158 34.76 -8.38 14.83
N ASP A 159 35.50 -7.34 15.21
CA ASP A 159 35.01 -6.33 16.17
C ASP A 159 33.79 -5.58 15.59
N LYS A 160 32.75 -5.37 16.40
CA LYS A 160 31.55 -4.59 16.06
C LYS A 160 31.84 -3.18 15.58
N ARG A 161 33.02 -2.63 15.88
CA ARG A 161 33.49 -1.32 15.36
C ARG A 161 33.56 -1.27 13.83
N TRP A 162 33.62 -2.43 13.15
CA TRP A 162 33.63 -2.51 11.69
C TRP A 162 32.24 -2.47 11.07
N GLU A 163 31.16 -2.63 11.84
CA GLU A 163 29.78 -2.63 11.32
C GLU A 163 29.44 -1.37 10.50
N PRO A 164 29.80 -0.13 10.93
CA PRO A 164 29.55 1.07 10.12
C PRO A 164 30.22 1.07 8.74
N LEU A 165 31.37 0.40 8.60
CA LEU A 165 32.03 0.26 7.30
C LEU A 165 31.31 -0.79 6.44
N ILE A 166 30.89 -1.91 7.04
CA ILE A 166 30.12 -2.96 6.35
C ILE A 166 28.82 -2.35 5.79
N TRP A 167 28.09 -1.58 6.59
CA TRP A 167 26.85 -0.92 6.16
C TRP A 167 27.09 0.04 4.99
N LEU A 168 28.18 0.82 5.04
CA LEU A 168 28.54 1.73 3.95
C LEU A 168 28.80 0.96 2.65
N VAL A 169 29.57 -0.13 2.73
CA VAL A 169 29.86 -1.01 1.58
C VAL A 169 28.57 -1.62 1.02
N CYS A 170 27.64 -2.07 1.88
CA CYS A 170 26.33 -2.56 1.47
C CYS A 170 25.56 -1.51 0.67
N TYR A 171 25.36 -0.30 1.23
CA TYR A 171 24.61 0.76 0.56
C TYR A 171 25.24 1.18 -0.78
N VAL A 172 26.56 1.34 -0.83
CA VAL A 172 27.27 1.66 -2.08
C VAL A 172 27.05 0.55 -3.12
N SER A 173 27.14 -0.71 -2.70
CA SER A 173 26.93 -1.86 -3.59
C SER A 173 25.49 -1.95 -4.09
N PHE A 174 24.50 -1.67 -3.25
CA PHE A 174 23.08 -1.68 -3.65
C PHE A 174 22.76 -0.57 -4.65
N VAL A 175 23.24 0.65 -4.39
CA VAL A 175 23.08 1.77 -5.34
C VAL A 175 23.75 1.44 -6.67
N ALA A 176 24.95 0.85 -6.66
CA ALA A 176 25.63 0.41 -7.86
C ALA A 176 24.83 -0.64 -8.64
N PHE A 177 24.28 -1.64 -7.93
CA PHE A 177 23.47 -2.72 -8.51
C PHE A 177 22.21 -2.18 -9.21
N TYR A 178 21.45 -1.30 -8.56
CA TYR A 178 20.23 -0.72 -9.14
C TYR A 178 20.49 0.42 -10.14
N SER A 179 21.74 0.85 -10.28
CA SER A 179 22.17 1.77 -11.34
C SER A 179 22.59 1.05 -12.63
N LEU A 180 22.58 -0.30 -12.64
CA LEU A 180 22.85 -1.09 -13.84
C LEU A 180 21.74 -0.93 -14.90
N PRO A 181 22.04 -1.15 -16.19
CA PRO A 181 21.03 -1.20 -17.24
C PRO A 181 19.93 -2.22 -16.92
N GLY A 182 18.68 -1.86 -17.21
CA GLY A 182 17.50 -2.64 -16.80
C GLY A 182 17.59 -4.13 -17.17
N ARG A 183 18.02 -4.47 -18.39
CA ARG A 183 18.18 -5.87 -18.82
C ARG A 183 19.10 -6.67 -17.89
N ILE A 184 20.22 -6.07 -17.46
CA ILE A 184 21.20 -6.74 -16.59
C ILE A 184 20.64 -6.82 -15.17
N MET A 185 20.14 -5.68 -14.67
CA MET A 185 19.59 -5.56 -13.32
C MET A 185 18.44 -6.55 -13.07
N TRP A 186 17.48 -6.66 -14.00
CA TRP A 186 16.33 -7.55 -13.86
C TRP A 186 16.72 -9.03 -13.90
N ASN A 187 17.62 -9.41 -14.80
CA ASN A 187 18.10 -10.80 -14.88
C ASN A 187 18.92 -11.17 -13.65
N ALA A 188 19.77 -10.28 -13.16
CA ALA A 188 20.50 -10.47 -11.92
C ALA A 188 19.55 -10.55 -10.70
N SER A 189 18.46 -9.78 -10.71
CA SER A 189 17.42 -9.85 -9.68
C SER A 189 16.68 -11.19 -9.67
N ILE A 190 16.48 -11.85 -10.83
CA ILE A 190 15.97 -13.23 -10.87
C ILE A 190 16.96 -14.17 -10.18
N ALA A 191 18.24 -14.11 -10.53
CA ALA A 191 19.26 -14.97 -9.95
C ALA A 191 19.34 -14.77 -8.42
N LEU A 192 19.32 -13.53 -7.96
CA LEU A 192 19.26 -13.20 -6.54
C LEU A 192 17.98 -13.75 -5.89
N ALA A 193 16.81 -13.58 -6.51
CA ALA A 193 15.56 -14.12 -5.98
C ALA A 193 15.59 -15.64 -5.80
N LEU A 194 16.19 -16.37 -6.75
CA LEU A 194 16.36 -17.82 -6.65
C LEU A 194 17.28 -18.19 -5.47
N LEU A 195 18.39 -17.46 -5.28
CA LEU A 195 19.28 -17.65 -4.13
C LEU A 195 18.59 -17.30 -2.81
N CYS A 196 17.77 -16.23 -2.78
CA CYS A 196 16.99 -15.85 -1.61
C CYS A 196 15.94 -16.91 -1.26
N TYR A 197 15.31 -17.56 -2.25
CA TYR A 197 14.22 -18.50 -2.04
C TYR A 197 14.69 -19.95 -1.84
N ALA A 198 15.87 -20.31 -2.34
CA ALA A 198 16.43 -21.66 -2.25
C ALA A 198 16.48 -22.22 -0.81
N PRO A 199 16.90 -21.47 0.23
CA PRO A 199 16.90 -21.97 1.60
C PRO A 199 15.51 -22.39 2.07
N ALA A 200 14.45 -21.70 1.63
CA ALA A 200 13.10 -22.08 2.00
C ALA A 200 12.68 -23.41 1.39
N VAL A 201 13.00 -23.62 0.12
CA VAL A 201 12.73 -24.89 -0.58
C VAL A 201 13.51 -26.03 0.07
N LEU A 202 14.81 -25.83 0.30
CA LEU A 202 15.67 -26.83 0.94
C LEU A 202 15.17 -27.18 2.34
N TYR A 203 14.82 -26.17 3.14
CA TYR A 203 14.27 -26.39 4.47
C TYR A 203 12.96 -27.18 4.42
N ILE A 204 11.96 -26.70 3.67
CA ILE A 204 10.63 -27.32 3.64
C ILE A 204 10.69 -28.78 3.22
N PHE A 205 11.41 -29.09 2.14
CA PHE A 205 11.48 -30.47 1.63
C PHE A 205 12.48 -31.34 2.41
N GLY A 206 13.58 -30.78 2.89
CA GLY A 206 14.60 -31.52 3.63
C GLY A 206 14.15 -31.93 5.03
N THR A 207 13.36 -31.08 5.71
CA THR A 207 12.98 -31.32 7.11
C THR A 207 11.65 -32.05 7.28
N LEU A 208 10.85 -32.19 6.22
CA LEU A 208 9.49 -32.73 6.29
C LEU A 208 9.43 -34.13 6.95
N GLN A 209 10.44 -34.96 6.69
CA GLN A 209 10.54 -36.32 7.22
C GLN A 209 10.79 -36.38 8.74
N PHE A 210 11.31 -35.30 9.34
CA PHE A 210 11.61 -35.23 10.77
C PHE A 210 10.52 -34.50 11.57
N ALA A 211 9.52 -33.93 10.88
CA ALA A 211 8.51 -33.10 11.49
C ALA A 211 7.55 -33.94 12.36
N ASN A 212 7.52 -33.66 13.66
CA ASN A 212 6.55 -34.23 14.58
C ASN A 212 6.03 -33.16 15.55
N LEU A 213 4.98 -32.46 15.13
CA LEU A 213 4.38 -31.40 15.94
C LEU A 213 3.88 -31.91 17.29
N GLY A 214 3.31 -33.12 17.36
CA GLY A 214 2.80 -33.69 18.61
C GLY A 214 3.88 -33.93 19.67
N GLN A 215 5.11 -34.21 19.22
CA GLN A 215 6.26 -34.46 20.09
C GLN A 215 7.03 -33.19 20.46
N PHE A 216 7.10 -32.21 19.55
CA PHE A 216 8.01 -31.05 19.68
C PHE A 216 7.31 -29.70 19.81
N GLY A 217 6.00 -29.62 19.51
CA GLY A 217 5.25 -28.38 19.39
C GLY A 217 4.64 -27.83 20.67
N TYR A 218 4.68 -28.58 21.78
CA TYR A 218 4.19 -28.12 23.08
C TYR A 218 5.31 -27.45 23.89
N LEU A 219 4.91 -26.50 24.75
CA LEU A 219 5.72 -25.99 25.84
C LEU A 219 5.40 -26.76 27.12
N LEU A 220 6.33 -26.76 28.07
CA LEU A 220 6.04 -27.22 29.44
C LEU A 220 5.41 -26.07 30.23
N ASP A 221 4.40 -26.37 31.05
CA ASP A 221 3.77 -25.38 31.92
C ASP A 221 4.85 -24.78 32.86
N PRO A 222 5.00 -23.45 32.94
CA PRO A 222 6.01 -22.82 33.78
C PRO A 222 5.81 -23.07 35.28
N VAL A 223 4.61 -23.51 35.72
CA VAL A 223 4.31 -23.77 37.13
C VAL A 223 4.75 -25.17 37.57
N ASP A 224 4.43 -26.19 36.78
CA ASP A 224 4.67 -27.60 37.15
C ASP A 224 5.80 -28.26 36.35
N ASN A 225 6.27 -27.62 35.28
CA ASN A 225 7.32 -28.07 34.35
C ASN A 225 7.13 -29.51 33.84
N THR A 226 5.89 -29.99 33.80
CA THR A 226 5.56 -31.38 33.41
C THR A 226 4.34 -31.46 32.50
N THR A 227 3.40 -30.51 32.63
CA THR A 227 2.20 -30.47 31.80
C THR A 227 2.51 -29.90 30.42
N HIS A 228 2.02 -30.55 29.36
CA HIS A 228 2.17 -30.06 28.00
C HIS A 228 1.12 -28.98 27.70
N VAL A 229 1.59 -27.79 27.33
CA VAL A 229 0.77 -26.60 27.06
C VAL A 229 1.00 -26.12 25.63
N TRP A 230 -0.08 -25.82 24.92
CA TRP A 230 -0.06 -25.35 23.53
C TRP A 230 -0.30 -23.85 23.37
N ALA A 231 -0.79 -23.20 24.43
CA ALA A 231 -1.08 -21.78 24.51
C ALA A 231 -0.89 -21.30 25.95
N TYR A 232 -0.16 -20.21 26.12
CA TYR A 232 0.07 -19.54 27.40
C TYR A 232 -0.16 -18.03 27.25
N GLY A 233 -0.52 -17.35 28.33
CA GLY A 233 -0.75 -15.91 28.34
C GLY A 233 -2.20 -15.51 28.02
N ASP A 234 -2.43 -14.21 28.04
CA ASP A 234 -3.71 -13.57 27.76
C ASP A 234 -3.70 -12.84 26.40
N ILE A 235 -4.77 -12.15 26.04
CA ILE A 235 -4.82 -11.42 24.76
C ILE A 235 -3.72 -10.34 24.64
N SER A 236 -3.31 -9.75 25.76
CA SER A 236 -2.24 -8.76 25.82
C SER A 236 -0.89 -9.38 25.46
N SER A 237 -0.51 -10.44 26.20
CA SER A 237 0.80 -11.10 26.09
C SER A 237 0.93 -12.10 24.96
N ALA A 238 -0.16 -12.73 24.51
CA ALA A 238 -0.13 -13.80 23.51
C ALA A 238 -0.63 -13.37 22.11
N TYR A 239 -1.36 -12.25 22.01
CA TYR A 239 -1.83 -11.73 20.72
C TYR A 239 -1.24 -10.35 20.42
N PHE A 240 -1.53 -9.34 21.24
CA PHE A 240 -1.08 -7.97 20.98
C PHE A 240 0.43 -7.84 21.03
N ALA A 241 1.12 -8.48 21.98
CA ALA A 241 2.59 -8.43 22.05
C ALA A 241 3.26 -8.95 20.77
N TRP A 242 2.75 -10.03 20.19
CA TRP A 242 3.36 -10.72 19.05
C TRP A 242 2.85 -10.31 17.67
N LEU A 243 1.78 -9.53 17.60
CA LEU A 243 1.17 -9.13 16.34
C LEU A 243 2.17 -8.48 15.36
N PRO A 244 3.13 -7.63 15.76
CA PRO A 244 4.13 -7.09 14.85
C PRO A 244 5.01 -8.16 14.20
N TYR A 245 5.37 -9.22 14.92
CA TYR A 245 6.20 -10.33 14.40
C TYR A 245 5.50 -11.06 13.26
N THR A 246 4.16 -11.07 13.25
CA THR A 246 3.40 -11.74 12.19
C THR A 246 3.54 -11.07 10.82
N THR A 247 3.97 -9.80 10.80
CA THR A 247 4.08 -9.02 9.57
C THR A 247 5.39 -9.27 8.82
N TRP A 248 6.42 -9.79 9.49
CA TRP A 248 7.79 -9.84 8.97
C TRP A 248 7.89 -10.63 7.65
N ALA A 249 7.07 -11.66 7.49
CA ALA A 249 7.04 -12.51 6.31
C ALA A 249 6.51 -11.81 5.03
N PHE A 250 5.91 -10.61 5.16
CA PHE A 250 5.21 -9.93 4.06
C PHE A 250 5.44 -8.42 4.00
N ALA A 251 5.89 -7.79 5.09
CA ALA A 251 6.02 -6.33 5.19
C ALA A 251 6.83 -5.75 4.03
N GLY A 252 6.31 -4.68 3.42
CA GLY A 252 6.96 -3.99 2.33
C GLY A 252 6.70 -4.55 0.92
N ILE A 253 5.95 -5.64 0.77
CA ILE A 253 5.69 -6.25 -0.56
C ILE A 253 4.92 -5.32 -1.52
N GLU A 254 4.16 -4.35 -1.01
CA GLU A 254 3.45 -3.33 -1.79
C GLU A 254 4.38 -2.33 -2.51
N CYS A 255 5.68 -2.31 -2.15
CA CYS A 255 6.69 -1.52 -2.85
C CYS A 255 6.78 -1.86 -4.36
N LEU A 256 6.31 -3.06 -4.76
CA LEU A 256 6.22 -3.48 -6.16
C LEU A 256 5.34 -2.56 -7.02
N SER A 257 4.45 -1.77 -6.42
CA SER A 257 3.66 -0.76 -7.13
C SER A 257 4.49 0.43 -7.62
N LEU A 258 5.69 0.65 -7.07
CA LEU A 258 6.58 1.78 -7.41
C LEU A 258 7.47 1.53 -8.64
N VAL A 259 7.46 0.31 -9.19
CA VAL A 259 8.23 -0.04 -10.41
C VAL A 259 7.34 -0.07 -11.67
N THR A 260 6.15 0.55 -11.63
CA THR A 260 5.19 0.60 -12.74
C THR A 260 5.78 1.15 -14.04
N ASP A 261 6.52 2.25 -13.98
CA ASP A 261 7.14 2.90 -15.15
C ASP A 261 8.29 2.11 -15.76
N MET A 262 8.72 1.01 -15.14
CA MET A 262 9.76 0.12 -15.68
C MET A 262 9.17 -1.03 -16.46
N THR A 263 7.85 -1.04 -16.72
CA THR A 263 7.19 -2.15 -17.42
C THR A 263 6.50 -1.63 -18.67
N ALA A 264 6.49 -2.45 -19.74
CA ALA A 264 5.85 -2.06 -21.00
C ALA A 264 4.31 -2.01 -20.88
N THR A 265 3.73 -2.89 -20.06
CA THR A 265 2.28 -2.98 -19.85
C THR A 265 1.94 -3.05 -18.35
N PRO A 266 2.08 -1.94 -17.60
CA PRO A 266 2.01 -1.95 -16.14
C PRO A 266 0.69 -2.47 -15.58
N LYS A 267 -0.43 -2.16 -16.24
CA LYS A 267 -1.78 -2.56 -15.80
C LYS A 267 -2.03 -4.08 -15.79
N THR A 268 -1.17 -4.87 -16.43
CA THR A 268 -1.27 -6.34 -16.44
C THR A 268 -0.04 -7.01 -15.85
N THR A 269 1.14 -6.42 -16.08
CA THR A 269 2.43 -6.92 -15.61
C THR A 269 2.58 -6.81 -14.10
N ILE A 270 2.29 -5.63 -13.52
CA ILE A 270 2.42 -5.39 -12.08
C ILE A 270 1.45 -6.25 -11.25
N PRO A 271 0.15 -6.34 -11.58
CA PRO A 271 -0.78 -7.22 -10.86
C PRO A 271 -0.34 -8.69 -10.84
N ARG A 272 0.14 -9.22 -11.98
CA ARG A 272 0.62 -10.61 -12.06
C ARG A 272 1.86 -10.84 -11.21
N GLY A 273 2.80 -9.89 -11.22
CA GLY A 273 4.00 -9.96 -10.39
C GLY A 273 3.69 -9.93 -8.90
N ILE A 274 2.84 -9.00 -8.46
CA ILE A 274 2.37 -8.87 -7.07
C ILE A 274 1.73 -10.18 -6.59
N LEU A 275 0.78 -10.72 -7.35
CA LEU A 275 0.05 -11.93 -6.96
C LEU A 275 0.97 -13.16 -6.91
N GLY A 276 1.93 -13.26 -7.85
CA GLY A 276 2.92 -14.33 -7.86
C GLY A 276 3.83 -14.30 -6.63
N ALA A 277 4.36 -13.12 -6.28
CA ALA A 277 5.25 -12.96 -5.14
C ALA A 277 4.54 -13.31 -3.83
N VAL A 278 3.34 -12.77 -3.62
CA VAL A 278 2.55 -13.00 -2.41
C VAL A 278 2.13 -14.46 -2.27
N ALA A 279 1.80 -15.14 -3.37
CA ALA A 279 1.49 -16.56 -3.31
C ALA A 279 2.70 -17.38 -2.83
N LEU A 280 3.88 -17.15 -3.43
CA LEU A 280 5.11 -17.85 -3.03
C LEU A 280 5.48 -17.56 -1.57
N LEU A 281 5.41 -16.29 -1.14
CA LEU A 281 5.65 -15.89 0.24
C LEU A 281 4.65 -16.55 1.21
N PHE A 282 3.37 -16.63 0.84
CA PHE A 282 2.35 -17.23 1.70
C PHE A 282 2.60 -18.72 1.93
N PHE A 283 2.84 -19.49 0.87
CA PHE A 283 3.08 -20.94 1.00
C PHE A 283 4.38 -21.26 1.72
N SER A 284 5.45 -20.51 1.45
CA SER A 284 6.73 -20.68 2.15
C SER A 284 6.59 -20.35 3.63
N ASN A 285 5.92 -19.24 3.99
CA ASN A 285 5.67 -18.85 5.37
C ASN A 285 4.84 -19.89 6.14
N VAL A 286 3.77 -20.44 5.55
CA VAL A 286 3.00 -21.53 6.15
C VAL A 286 3.89 -22.76 6.40
N GLY A 287 4.75 -23.09 5.44
CA GLY A 287 5.75 -24.15 5.59
C GLY A 287 6.67 -23.91 6.80
N MET A 288 7.25 -22.72 6.91
CA MET A 288 8.16 -22.36 8.01
C MET A 288 7.48 -22.42 9.37
N VAL A 289 6.31 -21.80 9.48
CA VAL A 289 5.54 -21.70 10.73
C VAL A 289 5.10 -23.06 11.25
N CYS A 290 4.79 -24.00 10.35
CA CYS A 290 4.46 -25.37 10.73
C CYS A 290 5.71 -26.20 11.05
N LEU A 291 6.78 -26.08 10.27
CA LEU A 291 7.93 -26.98 10.35
C LEU A 291 8.90 -26.61 11.49
N VAL A 292 9.27 -25.33 11.67
CA VAL A 292 10.21 -24.90 12.72
C VAL A 292 9.85 -25.45 14.11
N PRO A 293 8.63 -25.28 14.64
CA PRO A 293 8.27 -25.81 15.96
C PRO A 293 8.04 -27.34 15.96
N SER A 294 8.01 -27.98 14.80
CA SER A 294 7.82 -29.43 14.66
C SER A 294 9.13 -30.22 14.66
N LEU A 295 10.28 -29.58 14.85
CA LEU A 295 11.59 -30.23 14.83
C LEU A 295 12.21 -30.30 16.24
N PRO A 296 12.99 -31.35 16.56
CA PRO A 296 13.82 -31.38 17.76
C PRO A 296 14.85 -30.24 17.72
N PRO A 297 15.25 -29.64 18.85
CA PRO A 297 14.90 -30.00 20.23
C PRO A 297 13.54 -29.47 20.71
N GLY A 298 12.74 -28.84 19.84
CA GLY A 298 11.37 -28.41 20.11
C GLY A 298 11.20 -26.90 20.22
N ILE A 299 9.94 -26.48 20.38
CA ILE A 299 9.52 -25.08 20.36
C ILE A 299 10.24 -24.20 21.39
N ALA A 300 10.55 -24.74 22.58
CA ALA A 300 11.22 -24.00 23.66
C ALA A 300 12.63 -23.53 23.28
N ALA A 301 13.37 -24.30 22.49
CA ALA A 301 14.67 -23.87 21.98
C ALA A 301 14.52 -22.93 20.77
N ALA A 302 13.49 -23.16 19.95
CA ALA A 302 13.22 -22.35 18.78
C ALA A 302 12.93 -20.88 19.12
N THR A 303 12.37 -20.57 20.29
CA THR A 303 12.04 -19.18 20.71
C THR A 303 13.27 -18.29 20.88
N THR A 304 14.42 -18.86 21.25
CA THR A 304 15.66 -18.12 21.52
C THR A 304 16.69 -18.23 20.41
N ALA A 305 16.42 -19.06 19.39
CA ALA A 305 17.29 -19.23 18.25
C ALA A 305 17.35 -17.95 17.40
N LEU A 306 18.55 -17.43 17.16
CA LEU A 306 18.74 -16.27 16.26
C LEU A 306 18.38 -16.63 14.81
N TYR A 307 18.82 -17.81 14.36
CA TYR A 307 18.54 -18.38 13.05
C TYR A 307 17.73 -19.67 13.21
N PRO A 308 16.39 -19.59 13.38
CA PRO A 308 15.54 -20.76 13.67
C PRO A 308 15.62 -21.88 12.62
N LEU A 309 16.03 -21.56 11.39
CA LEU A 309 16.18 -22.55 10.32
C LEU A 309 17.47 -23.37 10.43
N ASN A 310 18.51 -22.88 11.10
CA ASN A 310 19.83 -23.54 11.13
C ASN A 310 19.74 -24.96 11.68
N ASN A 311 18.99 -25.16 12.75
CA ASN A 311 18.81 -26.47 13.36
C ASN A 311 18.17 -27.48 12.39
N GLY A 312 17.11 -27.09 11.68
CA GLY A 312 16.48 -27.97 10.69
C GLY A 312 17.38 -28.23 9.48
N LEU A 313 18.14 -27.23 9.00
CA LEU A 313 19.10 -27.42 7.91
C LEU A 313 20.25 -28.35 8.32
N ALA A 314 20.77 -28.21 9.54
CA ALA A 314 21.80 -29.08 10.10
C ALA A 314 21.30 -30.53 10.18
N MET A 315 20.07 -30.75 10.63
CA MET A 315 19.45 -32.07 10.65
C MET A 315 19.26 -32.67 9.25
N ALA A 316 18.76 -31.87 8.29
CA ALA A 316 18.42 -32.38 6.96
C ALA A 316 19.64 -32.67 6.09
N TYR A 317 20.70 -31.88 6.22
CA TYR A 317 21.85 -31.89 5.30
C TYR A 317 23.19 -32.10 5.99
N GLY A 318 23.24 -32.22 7.31
CA GLY A 318 24.49 -32.39 8.07
C GLY A 318 25.41 -31.17 8.01
N ILE A 319 24.86 -29.98 7.75
CA ILE A 319 25.66 -28.74 7.65
C ILE A 319 25.84 -28.09 9.03
N SER A 320 26.99 -27.45 9.24
CA SER A 320 27.23 -26.66 10.46
C SER A 320 26.33 -25.42 10.52
N GLU A 321 26.09 -24.87 11.72
CA GLU A 321 25.33 -23.64 11.91
C GLU A 321 25.88 -22.45 11.10
N SER A 322 27.21 -22.30 11.02
CA SER A 322 27.84 -21.24 10.23
C SER A 322 27.51 -21.35 8.73
N VAL A 323 27.63 -22.56 8.16
CA VAL A 323 27.21 -22.82 6.77
C VAL A 323 25.72 -22.56 6.58
N GLY A 324 24.87 -22.87 7.57
CA GLY A 324 23.46 -22.52 7.59
C GLY A 324 23.22 -21.01 7.54
N ALA A 325 23.91 -20.24 8.39
CA ALA A 325 23.82 -18.78 8.39
C ALA A 325 24.23 -18.17 7.04
N TRP A 326 25.34 -18.65 6.45
CA TRP A 326 25.78 -18.23 5.12
C TRP A 326 24.84 -18.66 4.00
N LEU A 327 24.13 -19.78 4.15
CA LEU A 327 23.07 -20.19 3.21
C LEU A 327 21.88 -19.22 3.23
N LEU A 328 21.57 -18.61 4.38
CA LEU A 328 20.52 -17.61 4.54
C LEU A 328 20.97 -16.19 4.13
N PHE A 329 22.28 -15.94 4.04
CA PHE A 329 22.87 -14.64 3.74
C PHE A 329 22.36 -13.97 2.45
N PRO A 330 22.17 -14.67 1.31
CA PRO A 330 21.63 -14.06 0.10
C PRO A 330 20.27 -13.41 0.32
N ALA A 331 19.40 -13.99 1.15
CA ALA A 331 18.11 -13.38 1.47
C ALA A 331 18.26 -12.08 2.26
N HIS A 332 19.19 -12.02 3.22
CA HIS A 332 19.47 -10.80 3.98
C HIS A 332 19.94 -9.68 3.04
N MET A 333 20.91 -9.99 2.18
CA MET A 333 21.38 -9.07 1.14
C MET A 333 20.26 -8.67 0.18
N GLY A 334 19.40 -9.62 -0.19
CA GLY A 334 18.25 -9.39 -1.03
C GLY A 334 17.28 -8.38 -0.43
N MET A 335 16.86 -8.57 0.82
CA MET A 335 15.92 -7.68 1.50
C MET A 335 16.51 -6.28 1.67
N ALA A 336 17.78 -6.19 2.09
CA ALA A 336 18.49 -4.93 2.24
C ALA A 336 18.65 -4.18 0.90
N ALA A 337 18.89 -4.90 -0.21
CA ALA A 337 18.97 -4.29 -1.52
C ALA A 337 17.57 -3.93 -2.08
N GLY A 338 16.58 -4.81 -1.87
CA GLY A 338 15.30 -4.82 -2.57
C GLY A 338 14.54 -3.50 -2.50
N PHE A 339 14.57 -2.83 -1.35
CA PHE A 339 13.87 -1.56 -1.12
C PHE A 339 14.58 -0.34 -1.74
N VAL A 340 15.85 -0.43 -2.13
CA VAL A 340 16.63 0.73 -2.64
C VAL A 340 16.00 1.32 -3.90
N LEU A 341 15.60 0.49 -4.86
CA LEU A 341 14.96 0.95 -6.09
C LEU A 341 13.57 1.58 -5.84
N PRO A 342 12.64 0.94 -5.10
CA PRO A 342 11.40 1.56 -4.66
C PRO A 342 11.59 2.88 -3.90
N CYS A 343 12.53 2.95 -2.95
CA CYS A 343 12.85 4.19 -2.22
C CYS A 343 13.27 5.31 -3.16
N GLY A 344 14.19 5.04 -4.08
CA GLY A 344 14.65 6.02 -5.06
C GLY A 344 13.51 6.51 -5.96
N ARG A 345 12.63 5.60 -6.39
CA ARG A 345 11.45 5.93 -7.20
C ARG A 345 10.45 6.80 -6.45
N LEU A 346 10.12 6.43 -5.21
CA LEU A 346 9.20 7.19 -4.38
C LEU A 346 9.75 8.58 -4.03
N MET A 347 11.03 8.67 -3.66
CA MET A 347 11.72 9.93 -3.43
C MET A 347 11.70 10.82 -4.68
N GLN A 348 11.95 10.25 -5.87
CA GLN A 348 11.87 10.99 -7.13
C GLN A 348 10.44 11.48 -7.41
N ALA A 349 9.42 10.64 -7.19
CA ALA A 349 8.02 11.03 -7.35
C ALA A 349 7.62 12.18 -6.41
N LEU A 350 8.09 12.17 -5.16
CA LEU A 350 7.90 13.27 -4.21
C LEU A 350 8.61 14.56 -4.68
N ALA A 351 9.82 14.44 -5.25
CA ALA A 351 10.56 15.58 -5.81
C ALA A 351 9.83 16.22 -7.00
N ASP A 352 9.31 15.39 -7.92
CA ASP A 352 8.61 15.85 -9.12
C ASP A 352 7.27 16.55 -8.79
N SER A 353 6.63 16.15 -7.68
CA SER A 353 5.49 16.86 -7.09
C SER A 353 5.86 18.06 -6.21
N THR A 354 7.14 18.48 -6.20
CA THR A 354 7.70 19.60 -5.40
C THR A 354 7.46 19.50 -3.89
N LEU A 355 7.42 18.27 -3.37
CA LEU A 355 7.25 18.01 -1.94
C LEU A 355 8.59 17.97 -1.19
N LEU A 356 9.69 17.69 -1.90
CA LEU A 356 11.03 17.74 -1.36
C LEU A 356 11.68 19.14 -1.49
N PRO A 357 12.64 19.49 -0.63
CA PRO A 357 13.33 20.77 -0.73
C PRO A 357 14.06 20.96 -2.07
N PRO A 358 14.00 22.15 -2.70
CA PRO A 358 14.62 22.39 -4.01
C PRO A 358 16.15 22.19 -4.04
N TRP A 359 16.84 22.40 -2.91
CA TRP A 359 18.29 22.27 -2.80
C TRP A 359 18.80 20.83 -2.98
N LEU A 360 17.93 19.81 -2.86
CA LEU A 360 18.29 18.43 -3.22
C LEU A 360 18.48 18.25 -4.73
N GLY A 361 17.97 19.18 -5.54
CA GLY A 361 18.20 19.20 -6.99
C GLY A 361 17.68 17.96 -7.71
N LEU A 362 16.63 17.29 -7.20
CA LEU A 362 16.09 16.05 -7.76
C LEU A 362 15.03 16.25 -8.87
N LYS A 363 14.40 17.43 -8.91
CA LYS A 363 13.25 17.69 -9.78
C LYS A 363 13.64 17.61 -11.27
N ASN A 364 12.81 16.95 -12.08
CA ASN A 364 12.92 16.92 -13.55
C ASN A 364 14.24 16.34 -14.09
N LEU A 365 14.87 15.40 -13.38
CA LEU A 365 16.16 14.82 -13.79
C LEU A 365 16.07 13.49 -14.54
N GLY A 366 14.88 12.93 -14.76
CA GLY A 366 14.71 11.63 -15.43
C GLY A 366 15.58 10.53 -14.80
N HIS A 367 16.34 9.79 -15.62
CA HIS A 367 17.20 8.70 -15.14
C HIS A 367 18.32 9.16 -14.18
N ARG A 368 18.89 10.37 -14.39
CA ARG A 368 19.90 10.92 -13.47
C ARG A 368 19.30 11.28 -12.11
N GLY A 369 17.99 11.53 -12.06
CA GLY A 369 17.25 11.78 -10.82
C GLY A 369 17.18 10.52 -9.95
N LEU A 370 16.89 9.37 -10.58
CA LEU A 370 16.74 8.10 -9.87
C LEU A 370 18.00 7.72 -9.08
N THR A 371 19.19 7.73 -9.69
CA THR A 371 20.43 7.39 -8.96
C THR A 371 20.69 8.35 -7.80
N ARG A 372 20.46 9.65 -7.98
CA ARG A 372 20.61 10.64 -6.90
C ARG A 372 19.59 10.42 -5.78
N ALA A 373 18.36 10.10 -6.12
CA ALA A 373 17.31 9.79 -5.16
C ALA A 373 17.64 8.53 -4.35
N MET A 374 18.18 7.48 -5.00
CA MET A 374 18.68 6.28 -4.32
C MET A 374 19.85 6.59 -3.38
N VAL A 375 20.82 7.41 -3.81
CA VAL A 375 21.94 7.82 -2.95
C VAL A 375 21.44 8.57 -1.71
N LEU A 376 20.48 9.49 -1.88
CA LEU A 376 19.92 10.25 -0.77
C LEU A 376 19.10 9.36 0.18
N SER A 377 18.30 8.43 -0.33
CA SER A 377 17.55 7.49 0.52
C SER A 377 18.49 6.55 1.26
N CYS A 378 19.53 6.03 0.59
CA CYS A 378 20.56 5.20 1.23
C CYS A 378 21.36 5.98 2.28
N GLY A 379 21.68 7.26 2.03
CA GLY A 379 22.32 8.12 3.01
C GLY A 379 21.46 8.34 4.26
N PHE A 380 20.14 8.50 4.09
CA PHE A 380 19.21 8.55 5.21
C PHE A 380 19.13 7.21 5.95
N GLY A 381 19.08 6.09 5.23
CA GLY A 381 19.13 4.75 5.83
C GLY A 381 20.42 4.50 6.63
N TYR A 382 21.57 4.91 6.09
CA TYR A 382 22.86 4.84 6.78
C TYR A 382 22.87 5.68 8.06
N LEU A 383 22.26 6.88 8.03
CA LEU A 383 22.10 7.69 9.24
C LEU A 383 21.26 6.94 10.29
N LEU A 384 20.17 6.27 9.90
CA LEU A 384 19.40 5.44 10.83
C LEU A 384 20.25 4.32 11.43
N CYS A 385 21.09 3.64 10.64
CA CYS A 385 22.02 2.63 11.17
C CYS A 385 23.00 3.23 12.19
N ILE A 386 23.58 4.40 11.92
CA ILE A 386 24.47 5.09 12.86
C ILE A 386 23.75 5.48 14.15
N LEU A 387 22.52 5.98 14.07
CA LEU A 387 21.71 6.29 15.25
C LEU A 387 21.40 5.03 16.07
N SER A 388 21.09 3.91 15.41
CA SER A 388 20.88 2.61 16.04
C SER A 388 22.16 2.06 16.69
N TYR A 389 23.33 2.32 16.11
CA TYR A 389 24.62 1.93 16.69
C TYR A 389 24.87 2.60 18.04
N PHE A 390 24.54 3.90 18.15
CA PHE A 390 24.75 4.68 19.37
C PHE A 390 23.61 4.55 20.38
N SER A 391 22.41 4.15 19.96
CA SER A 391 21.24 4.01 20.83
C SER A 391 20.51 2.69 20.60
N ARG A 392 20.60 1.81 21.60
CA ARG A 392 19.90 0.53 21.60
C ARG A 392 18.38 0.70 21.62
N GLU A 393 17.88 1.69 22.37
CA GLU A 393 16.45 2.01 22.43
C GLU A 393 15.93 2.48 21.07
N PHE A 394 16.71 3.28 20.34
CA PHE A 394 16.37 3.70 18.99
C PHE A 394 16.32 2.49 18.05
N CYS A 395 17.30 1.59 18.14
CA CYS A 395 17.34 0.38 17.32
C CYS A 395 16.09 -0.49 17.51
N SER A 396 15.67 -0.74 18.76
CA SER A 396 14.46 -1.52 19.05
C SER A 396 13.18 -0.80 18.62
N ALA A 397 13.10 0.52 18.85
CA ALA A 397 11.94 1.32 18.49
C ALA A 397 11.79 1.49 16.97
N LEU A 398 12.88 1.51 16.21
CA LEU A 398 12.88 1.71 14.76
C LEU A 398 12.02 0.67 14.05
N GLN A 399 12.10 -0.60 14.50
CA GLN A 399 11.35 -1.69 13.90
C GLN A 399 9.84 -1.52 14.10
N ASN A 400 9.41 -1.33 15.35
CA ASN A 400 8.01 -1.08 15.67
C ASN A 400 7.50 0.21 15.00
N MET A 401 8.33 1.25 14.92
CA MET A 401 7.96 2.52 14.31
C MET A 401 7.66 2.36 12.82
N PHE A 402 8.51 1.66 12.05
CA PHE A 402 8.27 1.51 10.62
C PHE A 402 7.04 0.64 10.35
N LEU A 403 6.79 -0.39 11.16
CA LEU A 403 5.59 -1.23 11.05
C LEU A 403 4.31 -0.44 11.37
N LEU A 404 4.36 0.42 12.39
CA LEU A 404 3.25 1.31 12.74
C LEU A 404 2.94 2.26 11.58
N VAL A 405 3.97 2.90 11.03
CA VAL A 405 3.83 3.81 9.89
C VAL A 405 3.31 3.08 8.64
N GLY A 406 3.84 1.89 8.35
CA GLY A 406 3.36 1.04 7.26
C GLY A 406 1.90 0.65 7.39
N SER A 407 1.44 0.32 8.61
CA SER A 407 0.02 0.03 8.86
C SER A 407 -0.92 1.19 8.49
N MET A 408 -0.46 2.44 8.66
CA MET A 408 -1.20 3.63 8.23
C MET A 408 -1.27 3.73 6.70
N CYS A 409 -0.16 3.43 6.02
CA CYS A 409 -0.09 3.37 4.55
C CYS A 409 -1.03 2.29 4.00
N TYR A 410 -1.03 1.10 4.59
CA TYR A 410 -1.89 -0.01 4.18
C TYR A 410 -3.36 0.37 4.33
N GLY A 411 -3.72 1.01 5.45
CA GLY A 411 -5.04 1.57 5.68
C GLY A 411 -5.44 2.58 4.61
N ALA A 412 -4.57 3.55 4.30
CA ALA A 412 -4.81 4.55 3.26
C ALA A 412 -5.01 3.91 1.87
N GLN A 413 -4.19 2.92 1.52
CA GLN A 413 -4.31 2.19 0.26
C GLN A 413 -5.63 1.43 0.15
N LEU A 414 -6.03 0.74 1.22
CA LEU A 414 -7.30 0.01 1.29
C LEU A 414 -8.50 0.95 1.20
N VAL A 415 -8.47 2.10 1.87
CA VAL A 415 -9.51 3.13 1.72
C VAL A 415 -9.54 3.66 0.29
N GLY A 416 -8.39 3.89 -0.33
CA GLY A 416 -8.28 4.25 -1.75
C GLY A 416 -8.93 3.21 -2.66
N PHE A 417 -8.67 1.92 -2.43
CA PHE A 417 -9.33 0.81 -3.13
C PHE A 417 -10.86 0.86 -2.99
N ILE A 418 -11.37 1.07 -1.78
CA ILE A 418 -12.81 1.16 -1.49
C ILE A 418 -13.43 2.32 -2.28
N LEU A 419 -12.79 3.50 -2.26
CA LEU A 419 -13.25 4.67 -3.00
C LEU A 419 -13.24 4.44 -4.51
N LEU A 420 -12.23 3.75 -5.04
CA LEU A 420 -12.18 3.40 -6.46
C LEU A 420 -13.33 2.48 -6.89
N ARG A 421 -13.76 1.53 -6.04
CA ARG A 421 -14.90 0.66 -6.33
C ARG A 421 -16.26 1.35 -6.12
N THR A 422 -16.39 2.15 -5.07
CA THR A 422 -17.69 2.70 -4.64
C THR A 422 -18.00 4.06 -5.27
N THR A 423 -17.11 5.03 -5.09
CA THR A 423 -17.29 6.43 -5.49
C THR A 423 -16.96 6.64 -6.96
N TYR A 424 -15.76 6.20 -7.35
CA TYR A 424 -15.25 6.39 -8.70
C TYR A 424 -15.66 5.28 -9.66
N LYS A 425 -16.11 4.12 -9.16
CA LYS A 425 -16.54 2.96 -9.97
C LYS A 425 -15.60 2.66 -11.14
N ALA A 426 -14.30 2.79 -10.89
CA ALA A 426 -13.27 2.62 -11.90
C ALA A 426 -13.16 1.14 -12.28
N GLU A 427 -13.19 0.86 -13.57
CA GLU A 427 -12.97 -0.49 -14.09
C GLU A 427 -11.49 -0.85 -14.04
N SER A 428 -11.20 -2.10 -13.67
CA SER A 428 -9.84 -2.64 -13.62
C SER A 428 -9.54 -3.40 -14.90
N ASN A 429 -8.34 -3.23 -15.43
CA ASN A 429 -7.84 -4.03 -16.54
C ASN A 429 -7.10 -5.26 -15.98
N GLY A 430 -7.39 -6.44 -16.52
CA GLY A 430 -6.63 -7.67 -16.23
C GLY A 430 -7.03 -8.40 -14.95
N PHE A 431 -7.02 -7.75 -13.78
CA PHE A 431 -7.27 -8.41 -12.49
C PHE A 431 -8.33 -7.70 -11.64
N LYS A 432 -9.15 -8.50 -10.95
CA LYS A 432 -10.18 -8.02 -10.01
C LYS A 432 -10.07 -8.82 -8.72
N ALA A 433 -9.92 -8.11 -7.59
CA ALA A 433 -9.75 -8.70 -6.27
C ALA A 433 -10.98 -9.56 -5.89
N PRO A 434 -10.77 -10.85 -5.56
CA PRO A 434 -11.85 -11.80 -5.34
C PRO A 434 -12.68 -11.49 -4.08
N PHE A 435 -12.02 -11.07 -2.99
CA PHE A 435 -12.66 -10.77 -1.70
C PHE A 435 -13.38 -9.42 -1.66
N GLY A 436 -13.12 -8.56 -2.63
CA GLY A 436 -13.79 -7.27 -2.80
C GLY A 436 -13.84 -6.38 -1.56
N LEU A 437 -15.01 -5.81 -1.28
CA LEU A 437 -15.17 -4.78 -0.23
C LEU A 437 -15.06 -5.37 1.19
N SER A 438 -15.63 -6.56 1.42
CA SER A 438 -15.56 -7.22 2.73
C SER A 438 -14.12 -7.60 3.08
N GLY A 439 -13.35 -8.11 2.11
CA GLY A 439 -11.92 -8.36 2.29
C GLY A 439 -11.14 -7.09 2.65
N ALA A 440 -11.38 -5.98 1.95
CA ALA A 440 -10.72 -4.72 2.26
C ALA A 440 -11.03 -4.22 3.68
N ILE A 441 -12.29 -4.34 4.13
CA ILE A 441 -12.68 -3.95 5.50
C ILE A 441 -12.01 -4.87 6.54
N PHE A 442 -11.99 -6.18 6.29
CA PHE A 442 -11.29 -7.13 7.16
C PHE A 442 -9.81 -6.77 7.30
N ALA A 443 -9.12 -6.48 6.20
CA ALA A 443 -7.71 -6.09 6.23
C ALA A 443 -7.47 -4.77 6.98
N ILE A 444 -8.35 -3.77 6.83
CA ILE A 444 -8.28 -2.52 7.61
C ILE A 444 -8.40 -2.81 9.11
N VAL A 445 -9.29 -3.71 9.52
CA VAL A 445 -9.45 -4.07 10.94
C VAL A 445 -8.19 -4.74 11.47
N VAL A 446 -7.62 -5.71 10.75
CA VAL A 446 -6.40 -6.42 11.19
C VAL A 446 -5.20 -5.47 11.29
N TYR A 447 -4.97 -4.61 10.28
CA TYR A 447 -3.90 -3.60 10.37
C TYR A 447 -4.19 -2.53 11.42
N GLY A 448 -5.45 -2.22 11.71
CA GLY A 448 -5.84 -1.38 12.83
C GLY A 448 -5.47 -2.00 14.18
N LEU A 449 -5.68 -3.31 14.34
CA LEU A 449 -5.24 -4.05 15.54
C LEU A 449 -3.71 -4.07 15.66
N LEU A 450 -2.99 -4.18 14.55
CA LEU A 450 -1.53 -4.04 14.51
C LEU A 450 -1.07 -2.64 14.96
N ALA A 451 -1.72 -1.58 14.47
CA ALA A 451 -1.42 -0.22 14.92
C ALA A 451 -1.69 -0.04 16.42
N LEU A 452 -2.80 -0.59 16.91
CA LEU A 452 -3.16 -0.55 18.34
C LEU A 452 -2.20 -1.36 19.21
N SER A 453 -1.70 -2.50 18.72
CA SER A 453 -0.65 -3.29 19.35
C SER A 453 0.61 -2.45 19.61
N ILE A 454 1.07 -1.70 18.61
CA ILE A 454 2.29 -0.90 18.74
C ILE A 454 2.06 0.37 19.56
N ILE A 455 0.96 1.08 19.32
CA ILE A 455 0.62 2.30 20.07
C ILE A 455 0.35 1.98 21.56
N GLY A 456 -0.22 0.81 21.84
CA GLY A 456 -0.48 0.34 23.20
C GLY A 456 0.77 -0.07 23.98
N GLY A 457 1.94 -0.13 23.35
CA GLY A 457 3.20 -0.48 24.01
C GLY A 457 3.27 -1.95 24.45
N PHE A 458 2.58 -2.85 23.75
CA PHE A 458 2.52 -4.28 24.09
C PHE A 458 3.84 -5.04 23.80
N GLN A 459 4.82 -4.39 23.16
CA GLN A 459 6.13 -4.95 22.81
C GLN A 459 7.22 -4.64 23.84
N ASP A 460 6.84 -4.19 25.04
CA ASP A 460 7.77 -3.72 26.09
C ASP A 460 8.69 -2.58 25.61
N ASP A 461 8.24 -1.79 24.63
CA ASP A 461 8.99 -0.64 24.09
C ASP A 461 8.64 0.70 24.77
N HIS A 462 7.88 0.62 25.87
CA HIS A 462 7.37 1.76 26.64
C HIS A 462 6.60 2.80 25.79
N GLY A 463 6.06 2.41 24.63
CA GLY A 463 5.35 3.30 23.70
C GLY A 463 6.28 4.20 22.87
N THR A 464 7.60 3.96 22.91
CA THR A 464 8.61 4.78 22.22
C THR A 464 8.34 4.86 20.72
N ALA A 465 7.97 3.75 20.09
CA ALA A 465 7.63 3.73 18.66
C ALA A 465 6.41 4.59 18.33
N GLY A 466 5.37 4.56 19.19
CA GLY A 466 4.18 5.38 19.05
C GLY A 466 4.48 6.88 19.13
N PHE A 467 5.25 7.30 20.14
CA PHE A 467 5.67 8.69 20.29
C PHE A 467 6.58 9.15 19.14
N ALA A 468 7.51 8.30 18.70
CA ALA A 468 8.39 8.61 17.56
C ALA A 468 7.58 8.80 16.27
N ALA A 469 6.63 7.90 15.98
CA ALA A 469 5.74 8.01 14.82
C ALA A 469 4.88 9.28 14.89
N LEU A 470 4.32 9.61 16.06
CA LEU A 470 3.58 10.86 16.26
C LEU A 470 4.46 12.09 16.01
N GLY A 471 5.66 12.12 16.59
CA GLY A 471 6.64 13.21 16.39
C GLY A 471 6.99 13.39 14.92
N TYR A 472 7.25 12.29 14.20
CA TYR A 472 7.51 12.31 12.76
C TYR A 472 6.32 12.88 11.98
N CYS A 473 5.10 12.41 12.26
CA CYS A 473 3.87 12.95 11.64
C CYS A 473 3.69 14.45 11.92
N LEU A 474 3.97 14.92 13.13
CA LEU A 474 3.88 16.35 13.50
C LEU A 474 4.90 17.20 12.73
N VAL A 475 6.15 16.74 12.62
CA VAL A 475 7.20 17.41 11.84
C VAL A 475 6.81 17.50 10.36
N LEU A 476 6.33 16.41 9.77
CA LEU A 476 5.87 16.41 8.39
C LEU A 476 4.64 17.31 8.20
N THR A 477 3.70 17.31 9.15
CA THR A 477 2.53 18.19 9.12
C THR A 477 2.96 19.65 9.12
N TRP A 478 3.88 20.02 10.02
CA TRP A 478 4.44 21.36 10.09
C TRP A 478 5.11 21.75 8.76
N TYR A 479 5.98 20.89 8.22
CA TYR A 479 6.65 21.13 6.94
C TYR A 479 5.66 21.22 5.77
N TYR A 480 4.56 20.45 5.78
CA TYR A 480 3.51 20.55 4.77
C TYR A 480 2.90 21.94 4.72
N TYR A 481 2.42 22.44 5.87
CA TYR A 481 1.73 23.73 5.93
C TYR A 481 2.69 24.90 5.71
N TYR A 482 3.95 24.77 6.14
CA TYR A 482 4.94 25.83 5.99
C TYR A 482 5.54 25.92 4.59
N ALA A 483 5.84 24.77 3.97
CA ALA A 483 6.64 24.74 2.74
C ALA A 483 5.94 24.09 1.55
N CYS A 484 5.15 23.03 1.73
CA CYS A 484 4.64 22.22 0.62
C CYS A 484 3.28 22.67 0.07
N LYS A 485 2.37 23.11 0.95
CA LYS A 485 0.95 23.33 0.63
C LYS A 485 0.76 24.24 -0.60
N ASP A 486 1.52 25.32 -0.67
CA ASP A 486 1.37 26.35 -1.71
C ASP A 486 2.24 26.12 -2.94
N ARG A 487 3.30 25.31 -2.83
CA ARG A 487 4.23 25.05 -3.93
C ARG A 487 3.97 23.75 -4.69
N GLN A 488 3.25 22.80 -4.06
CA GLN A 488 3.08 21.45 -4.59
C GLN A 488 2.54 21.46 -6.02
N THR A 489 3.03 20.50 -6.81
CA THR A 489 2.69 20.37 -8.24
C THR A 489 2.14 19.00 -8.52
N ILE A 490 1.41 18.88 -9.64
CA ILE A 490 0.81 17.62 -10.08
C ILE A 490 1.41 17.26 -11.44
N SER A 491 1.73 15.99 -11.61
CA SER A 491 2.16 15.45 -12.91
C SER A 491 1.00 15.34 -13.89
N LYS A 492 1.27 15.29 -15.20
CA LYS A 492 0.20 15.11 -16.21
C LYS A 492 -0.61 13.84 -15.99
N ASP A 493 0.02 12.74 -15.58
CA ASP A 493 -0.65 11.45 -15.36
C ASP A 493 -1.58 11.47 -14.14
N GLU A 494 -1.12 12.10 -13.05
CA GLU A 494 -1.96 12.37 -11.88
C GLU A 494 -3.13 13.28 -12.24
N TYR A 495 -2.88 14.37 -12.98
CA TYR A 495 -3.94 15.29 -13.41
C TYR A 495 -4.99 14.59 -14.28
N ALA A 496 -4.55 13.79 -15.26
CA ALA A 496 -5.45 13.02 -16.12
C ALA A 496 -6.32 12.05 -15.30
N SER A 497 -5.73 11.41 -14.28
CA SER A 497 -6.45 10.53 -13.36
C SER A 497 -7.47 11.30 -12.52
N ILE A 498 -7.06 12.41 -11.87
CA ILE A 498 -7.94 13.28 -11.09
C ILE A 498 -9.10 13.79 -11.94
N PHE A 499 -8.82 14.25 -13.16
CA PHE A 499 -9.81 14.76 -14.10
C PHE A 499 -10.83 13.67 -14.47
N ARG A 500 -10.35 12.49 -14.87
CA ARG A 500 -11.20 11.33 -15.18
C ARG A 500 -12.09 10.97 -13.99
N PHE A 501 -11.53 10.87 -12.79
CA PHE A 501 -12.28 10.50 -11.59
C PHE A 501 -13.27 11.56 -11.15
N THR A 502 -12.94 12.84 -11.31
CA THR A 502 -13.84 13.96 -11.06
C THR A 502 -15.06 13.90 -11.99
N ILE A 503 -14.84 13.65 -13.28
CA ILE A 503 -15.93 13.48 -14.25
C ILE A 503 -16.82 12.28 -13.87
N ILE A 504 -16.22 11.14 -13.53
CA ILE A 504 -16.99 9.95 -13.16
C ILE A 504 -17.81 10.22 -11.89
N LYS A 505 -17.20 10.84 -10.86
CA LYS A 505 -17.89 11.22 -9.62
C LYS A 505 -19.06 12.16 -9.91
N PHE A 506 -18.85 13.19 -10.72
CA PHE A 506 -19.89 14.14 -11.11
C PHE A 506 -21.04 13.45 -11.87
N ASN A 507 -20.73 12.60 -12.84
CA ASN A 507 -21.72 11.83 -13.59
C ASN A 507 -22.51 10.88 -12.70
N ASN A 508 -21.85 10.24 -11.73
CA ASN A 508 -22.50 9.37 -10.75
C ASN A 508 -23.44 10.15 -9.82
N LEU A 509 -23.02 11.32 -9.35
CA LEU A 509 -23.87 12.21 -8.55
C LEU A 509 -25.09 12.69 -9.34
N LYS A 510 -24.90 13.12 -10.59
CA LYS A 510 -25.99 13.51 -11.49
C LYS A 510 -26.99 12.35 -11.72
N ARG A 511 -26.48 11.14 -11.95
CA ARG A 511 -27.32 9.93 -12.08
C ARG A 511 -28.08 9.60 -10.78
N LYS A 512 -27.44 9.75 -9.62
CA LYS A 512 -28.08 9.53 -8.31
C LYS A 512 -29.19 10.56 -8.07
N ALA A 513 -28.91 11.84 -8.28
CA ALA A 513 -29.90 12.92 -8.17
C ALA A 513 -31.08 12.71 -9.13
N ALA A 514 -30.84 12.30 -10.38
CA ALA A 514 -31.90 11.98 -11.33
C ALA A 514 -32.77 10.80 -10.88
N ARG A 515 -32.17 9.75 -10.30
CA ARG A 515 -32.91 8.61 -9.73
C ARG A 515 -33.74 9.03 -8.52
N GLU A 516 -33.20 9.84 -7.63
CA GLU A 516 -33.93 10.38 -6.46
C GLU A 516 -35.08 11.29 -6.89
N ALA A 517 -34.88 12.16 -7.87
CA ALA A 517 -35.93 13.00 -8.45
C ALA A 517 -37.05 12.15 -9.08
N LYS A 518 -36.70 11.09 -9.83
CA LYS A 518 -37.68 10.14 -10.39
C LYS A 518 -38.45 9.41 -9.29
N ARG A 519 -37.77 8.99 -8.21
CA ARG A 519 -38.40 8.30 -7.06
C ARG A 519 -39.35 9.23 -6.30
N LYS A 520 -38.95 10.48 -6.06
CA LYS A 520 -39.82 11.52 -5.48
C LYS A 520 -41.03 11.79 -6.36
N ARG A 521 -40.85 11.96 -7.67
CA ARG A 521 -41.96 12.17 -8.63
C ARG A 521 -42.93 10.98 -8.64
N HIS A 522 -42.42 9.75 -8.62
CA HIS A 522 -43.26 8.54 -8.55
C HIS A 522 -44.03 8.45 -7.22
N PHE A 523 -43.39 8.78 -6.10
CA PHE A 523 -44.04 8.83 -4.78
C PHE A 523 -45.17 9.87 -4.75
N TRP A 524 -44.93 11.09 -5.24
CA TRP A 524 -45.95 12.13 -5.34
C TRP A 524 -47.09 11.77 -6.29
N HIS A 525 -46.81 11.13 -7.43
CA HIS A 525 -47.87 10.61 -8.31
C HIS A 525 -48.73 9.56 -7.59
N LYS A 526 -48.12 8.66 -6.82
CA LYS A 526 -48.83 7.61 -6.07
C LYS A 526 -49.68 8.18 -4.92
N MET A 527 -49.17 9.19 -4.21
CA MET A 527 -49.94 9.93 -3.21
C MET A 527 -51.12 10.68 -3.84
N ALA A 528 -50.88 11.40 -4.94
CA ALA A 528 -51.92 12.13 -5.65
C ALA A 528 -53.01 11.19 -6.21
N SER A 529 -52.65 9.99 -6.67
CA SER A 529 -53.63 8.99 -7.09
C SER A 529 -54.44 8.42 -5.92
N MET A 530 -53.81 8.20 -4.76
CA MET A 530 -54.52 7.76 -3.55
C MET A 530 -55.49 8.84 -3.05
N LEU A 531 -55.09 10.11 -3.02
CA LEU A 531 -55.96 11.22 -2.63
C LEU A 531 -57.15 11.38 -3.58
N ARG A 532 -56.95 11.23 -4.90
CA ARG A 532 -58.05 11.24 -5.89
C ARG A 532 -58.98 10.03 -5.76
N SER A 533 -58.46 8.87 -5.36
CA SER A 533 -59.26 7.68 -5.08
C SER A 533 -60.13 7.87 -3.83
N ALA A 534 -59.56 8.45 -2.76
CA ALA A 534 -60.28 8.75 -1.54
C ALA A 534 -61.37 9.83 -1.75
N SER A 535 -61.12 10.84 -2.59
CA SER A 535 -62.13 11.88 -2.89
C SER A 535 -63.29 11.36 -3.74
N LYS A 536 -63.09 10.30 -4.54
CA LYS A 536 -64.17 9.66 -5.33
C LYS A 536 -65.07 8.76 -4.49
N GLN A 537 -64.64 8.34 -3.30
CA GLN A 537 -65.39 7.46 -2.41
C GLN A 537 -66.35 8.22 -1.46
N GLY A 538 -66.26 9.56 -1.41
CA GLY A 538 -67.13 10.43 -0.60
C GLY A 538 -68.35 11.01 -1.32
N SER A 539 -68.64 10.60 -2.57
CA SER A 539 -69.73 11.15 -3.38
C SER A 539 -70.53 10.06 -4.09
N THR A 540 -71.19 9.19 -3.32
CA THR A 540 -72.23 8.30 -3.86
C THR A 540 -73.47 8.35 -2.99
N ASN A 541 -74.26 9.41 -3.14
CA ASN A 541 -75.68 9.42 -2.83
C ASN A 541 -76.42 9.94 -4.06
N ARG A 542 -76.82 9.04 -4.97
CA ARG A 542 -78.01 9.22 -5.81
C ARG A 542 -78.49 7.91 -6.42
N VAL A 543 -79.71 7.59 -5.97
CA VAL A 543 -80.72 6.61 -6.38
C VAL A 543 -80.70 6.27 -7.89
N SER A 544 -80.74 4.97 -8.19
CA SER A 544 -80.94 4.42 -9.54
C SER A 544 -82.43 4.14 -9.76
N TYR A 545 -83.03 4.73 -10.80
CA TYR A 545 -84.31 4.30 -11.35
C TYR A 545 -84.06 3.38 -12.54
N VAL A 546 -84.66 2.19 -12.45
CA VAL A 546 -84.80 1.18 -13.51
C VAL A 546 -85.55 1.79 -14.68
N ASN A 547 -85.09 1.55 -15.91
CA ASN A 547 -85.97 1.63 -17.07
C ASN A 547 -85.66 0.54 -18.10
N VAL A 548 -86.75 0.02 -18.65
CA VAL A 548 -86.91 -1.24 -19.34
C VAL A 548 -86.80 -1.03 -20.85
N GLY A 549 -86.01 -1.90 -21.51
CA GLY A 549 -86.20 -2.36 -22.90
C GLY A 549 -86.01 -1.37 -24.06
N VAL A 550 -85.18 -1.74 -25.05
CA VAL A 550 -85.59 -2.21 -26.39
C VAL A 550 -84.35 -2.77 -27.12
N HIS A 551 -84.52 -3.95 -27.72
CA HIS A 551 -83.57 -4.70 -28.55
C HIS A 551 -83.35 -4.09 -29.95
N GLN A 552 -82.14 -4.24 -30.50
CA GLN A 552 -81.90 -4.76 -31.87
C GLN A 552 -80.39 -5.02 -32.04
N GLY A 553 -79.97 -6.30 -32.18
CA GLY A 553 -79.46 -6.87 -33.43
C GLY A 553 -77.96 -6.61 -33.58
N GLY A 554 -77.01 -7.54 -33.51
CA GLY A 554 -77.01 -8.95 -33.86
C GLY A 554 -76.00 -9.14 -35.00
N HIS A 555 -74.73 -9.45 -34.70
CA HIS A 555 -73.83 -10.30 -35.49
C HIS A 555 -72.54 -10.58 -34.71
N LYS A 556 -72.16 -11.87 -34.62
CA LYS A 556 -70.96 -12.40 -33.98
C LYS A 556 -70.13 -13.15 -35.03
N ALA A 557 -68.83 -13.25 -34.72
CA ALA A 557 -67.85 -14.29 -35.07
C ALA A 557 -66.82 -13.94 -36.18
N PRO A 558 -65.62 -14.56 -36.16
CA PRO A 558 -64.82 -14.99 -35.01
C PRO A 558 -63.30 -14.74 -35.14
N ALA A 559 -62.58 -15.11 -34.08
CA ALA A 559 -61.14 -15.10 -33.87
C ALA A 559 -60.37 -16.16 -34.68
N HIS A 560 -59.06 -15.92 -34.89
CA HIS A 560 -58.06 -16.91 -35.27
C HIS A 560 -56.68 -16.56 -34.65
N PRO A 561 -55.75 -17.52 -34.51
CA PRO A 561 -55.09 -17.82 -33.25
C PRO A 561 -53.56 -17.72 -33.28
N ALA A 562 -52.97 -17.91 -32.11
CA ALA A 562 -51.54 -18.00 -31.84
C ALA A 562 -50.86 -19.23 -32.48
N THR A 563 -49.62 -19.04 -32.93
CA THR A 563 -48.51 -20.00 -33.06
C THR A 563 -47.22 -19.14 -33.08
N ARG A 564 -46.06 -19.47 -32.52
CA ARG A 564 -45.53 -20.62 -31.78
C ARG A 564 -44.36 -20.12 -30.93
#